data_AF-A0A9Q1IL43-F1
#
_entry.id   AF-A0A9Q1IL43-F1
#
_cell.length_a   1.000
_cell.length_b   1.000
_cell.length_c   1.000
_cell.angle_alpha   90.00
_cell.angle_beta   90.00
_cell.angle_gamma   90.00
#
_symmetry.space_group_name_H-M   'P 1'
#
loop_
_entity.id
_entity.type
_entity.pdbx_description
1 polymer ?
#
loop_
_entity_poly.entity_id
_entity_poly.type
_entity_poly.pdbx_seq_one_letter_code
_entity_poly.pdbx_strand_id
1 'polypeptide(L)'
;MYEDVKNEVKQSLFEADRVAITTDGWTSCSTEGPLATNSLREKQRLLALPQHKLKTDVCTRWNSSCEMLECFLEQKAAVEATLMSKDFRKGEEANTLKDCDISSAEDVVQLMTPIKMATTVMCEEQQPTVSVIAPLKAKLLSHLKPNEDDSAIVKEMKNVMVKDLSDRYSDVNDSLYKASALDPRFKELPFIEFEERECTYAKVAVEAADIHTKMSRVPKKQRHWTCFLETHLFRCRRAGPLLIGPGKRLSDTEQRLHSH
;
A
#
# COMPACT_ATOMS: atom_id res chain seq x y z
N MET A 1 37.52 -5.40 -28.62
CA MET A 1 36.17 -4.79 -28.60
C MET A 1 35.23 -5.53 -27.65
N TYR A 2 34.92 -6.81 -27.84
CA TYR A 2 34.07 -7.57 -26.91
C TYR A 2 34.69 -7.71 -25.50
N GLU A 3 35.99 -8.04 -25.45
CA GLU A 3 36.68 -8.22 -24.16
C GLU A 3 36.88 -6.91 -23.40
N ASP A 4 36.99 -5.79 -24.12
CA ASP A 4 37.11 -4.46 -23.55
C ASP A 4 35.78 -4.03 -22.92
N VAL A 5 34.67 -4.20 -23.64
CA VAL A 5 33.30 -3.92 -23.14
C VAL A 5 32.95 -4.81 -21.94
N LYS A 6 33.35 -6.08 -21.97
CA LYS A 6 33.14 -7.01 -20.86
C LYS A 6 33.88 -6.58 -19.60
N ASN A 7 35.12 -6.11 -19.74
CA ASN A 7 35.92 -5.65 -18.61
C ASN A 7 35.37 -4.33 -18.04
N GLU A 8 34.89 -3.44 -18.91
CA GLU A 8 34.25 -2.17 -18.53
C GLU A 8 32.94 -2.38 -17.77
N VAL A 9 32.10 -3.31 -18.24
CA VAL A 9 30.85 -3.68 -17.56
C VAL A 9 31.11 -4.33 -16.20
N LYS A 10 32.12 -5.20 -16.10
CA LYS A 10 32.53 -5.81 -14.82
C LYS A 10 33.00 -4.77 -13.81
N GLN A 11 33.77 -3.79 -14.26
CA GLN A 11 34.25 -2.73 -13.39
C GLN A 11 33.10 -1.82 -12.93
N SER A 12 32.17 -1.50 -13.84
CA SER A 12 30.95 -0.74 -13.51
C SER A 12 30.03 -1.47 -12.53
N LEU A 13 29.92 -2.81 -12.64
CA LEU A 13 29.18 -3.65 -11.69
C LEU A 13 29.85 -3.72 -10.31
N PHE A 14 31.19 -3.69 -10.26
CA PHE A 14 31.95 -3.73 -9.01
C PHE A 14 31.90 -2.39 -8.25
N GLU A 15 31.86 -1.27 -8.97
CA GLU A 15 31.80 0.08 -8.41
C GLU A 15 30.37 0.52 -8.04
N ALA A 16 29.35 -0.21 -8.47
CA ALA A 16 27.95 0.11 -8.18
C ALA A 16 27.56 -0.26 -6.74
N ASP A 17 27.07 0.74 -5.99
CA ASP A 17 26.62 0.59 -4.60
C ASP A 17 25.40 -0.36 -4.47
N ARG A 18 24.63 -0.53 -5.57
CA ARG A 18 23.52 -1.48 -5.72
C ARG A 18 23.39 -1.92 -7.18
N VAL A 19 23.40 -3.22 -7.43
CA VAL A 19 23.06 -3.79 -8.76
C VAL A 19 21.57 -4.12 -8.75
N ALA A 20 20.77 -3.39 -9.53
CA ALA A 20 19.40 -3.79 -9.79
C ALA A 20 19.43 -4.97 -10.78
N ILE A 21 18.97 -6.13 -10.34
CA ILE A 21 18.68 -7.24 -11.26
C ILE A 21 17.47 -6.80 -12.08
N THR A 22 17.70 -6.14 -13.21
CA THR A 22 16.65 -5.98 -14.21
C THR A 22 16.41 -7.37 -14.78
N THR A 23 15.24 -7.92 -14.51
CA THR A 23 14.79 -9.24 -14.95
C THR A 23 14.48 -9.24 -16.46
N ASP A 24 15.41 -8.77 -17.28
CA ASP A 24 15.30 -8.64 -18.74
C ASP A 24 15.20 -10.01 -19.46
N GLY A 25 15.70 -11.08 -18.84
CA GLY A 25 15.42 -12.45 -19.27
C GLY A 25 13.95 -12.90 -19.05
N TRP A 26 13.27 -12.37 -18.05
CA TRP A 26 11.91 -12.78 -17.66
C TRP A 26 10.81 -11.98 -18.35
N THR A 27 11.05 -10.71 -18.68
CA THR A 27 10.09 -9.86 -19.40
C THR A 27 9.90 -10.27 -20.86
N SER A 28 10.97 -10.75 -21.51
CA SER A 28 10.96 -11.20 -22.91
C SER A 28 10.04 -12.41 -23.13
N CYS A 29 9.98 -13.35 -22.18
CA CYS A 29 9.09 -14.52 -22.26
C CYS A 29 7.66 -14.24 -21.78
N SER A 30 7.42 -13.20 -20.97
CA SER A 30 6.12 -13.04 -20.30
C SER A 30 5.17 -12.03 -20.98
N THR A 31 5.70 -11.12 -21.80
CA THR A 31 4.88 -10.01 -22.32
C THR A 31 4.98 -9.70 -23.81
N GLU A 32 6.03 -10.16 -24.53
CA GLU A 32 6.27 -9.69 -25.91
C GLU A 32 6.07 -10.75 -27.02
N GLY A 33 5.90 -12.02 -26.67
CA GLY A 33 5.69 -13.11 -27.62
C GLY A 33 4.31 -13.80 -27.51
N PRO A 34 3.49 -13.88 -28.59
CA PRO A 34 2.23 -14.64 -28.56
C PRO A 34 2.45 -16.13 -28.27
N LEU A 35 3.62 -16.68 -28.65
CA LEU A 35 3.98 -18.08 -28.40
C LEU A 35 4.14 -18.39 -26.91
N ALA A 36 4.88 -17.57 -26.17
CA ALA A 36 5.12 -17.78 -24.74
C ALA A 36 3.85 -17.55 -23.92
N THR A 37 3.07 -16.52 -24.29
CA THR A 37 1.78 -16.24 -23.65
C THR A 37 0.79 -17.40 -23.85
N ASN A 38 0.70 -17.94 -25.07
CA ASN A 38 -0.18 -19.07 -25.37
C ASN A 38 0.30 -20.36 -24.70
N SER A 39 1.61 -20.62 -24.68
CA SER A 39 2.19 -21.78 -24.00
C SER A 39 1.91 -21.72 -22.49
N LEU A 40 2.14 -20.58 -21.84
CA LEU A 40 1.83 -20.38 -20.42
C LEU A 40 0.35 -20.61 -20.14
N ARG A 41 -0.55 -20.02 -20.93
CA ARG A 41 -2.00 -20.22 -20.78
C ARG A 41 -2.39 -21.69 -20.91
N GLU A 42 -1.80 -22.40 -21.84
CA GLU A 42 -2.04 -23.84 -22.00
C GLU A 42 -1.52 -24.62 -20.80
N LYS A 43 -0.34 -24.31 -20.27
CA LYS A 43 0.17 -24.94 -19.03
C LYS A 43 -0.70 -24.64 -17.82
N GLN A 44 -1.17 -23.40 -17.67
CA GLN A 44 -2.13 -23.02 -16.63
C GLN A 44 -3.39 -23.87 -16.69
N ARG A 45 -3.95 -24.05 -17.89
CA ARG A 45 -5.14 -24.89 -18.13
C ARG A 45 -4.90 -26.36 -17.76
N LEU A 46 -3.77 -26.93 -18.18
CA LEU A 46 -3.42 -28.33 -17.92
C LEU A 46 -3.17 -28.59 -16.42
N LEU A 47 -2.64 -27.61 -15.70
CA LEU A 47 -2.36 -27.69 -14.26
C LEU A 47 -3.52 -27.20 -13.38
N ALA A 48 -4.66 -26.83 -13.99
CA ALA A 48 -5.82 -26.25 -13.31
C ALA A 48 -5.49 -25.00 -12.47
N LEU A 49 -4.52 -24.19 -12.91
CA LEU A 49 -4.15 -22.92 -12.29
C LEU A 49 -4.99 -21.75 -12.85
N PRO A 50 -5.12 -20.65 -12.10
CA PRO A 50 -5.74 -19.43 -12.60
C PRO A 50 -5.10 -18.97 -13.92
N GLN A 51 -5.94 -18.65 -14.91
CA GLN A 51 -5.49 -18.23 -16.24
C GLN A 51 -5.38 -16.71 -16.33
N HIS A 52 -4.17 -16.20 -16.11
CA HIS A 52 -3.86 -14.78 -16.30
C HIS A 52 -2.40 -14.59 -16.70
N LYS A 53 -2.07 -13.37 -17.14
CA LYS A 53 -0.69 -12.96 -17.39
C LYS A 53 0.08 -12.92 -16.06
N LEU A 54 1.39 -13.16 -16.12
CA LEU A 54 2.24 -12.91 -14.95
C LEU A 54 2.26 -11.40 -14.67
N LYS A 55 2.30 -11.05 -13.39
CA LYS A 55 2.47 -9.66 -12.96
C LYS A 55 3.94 -9.29 -13.04
N THR A 56 4.23 -8.09 -13.52
CA THR A 56 5.59 -7.53 -13.53
C THR A 56 5.74 -6.54 -12.40
N ASP A 57 6.96 -6.41 -11.89
CA ASP A 57 7.29 -5.34 -10.97
C ASP A 57 7.16 -3.97 -11.66
N VAL A 58 6.64 -2.97 -10.94
CA VAL A 58 6.42 -1.61 -11.42
C VAL A 58 6.88 -0.66 -10.32
N CYS A 59 8.05 -0.04 -10.50
CA CYS A 59 8.69 0.77 -9.46
C CYS A 59 7.83 1.92 -8.90
N THR A 60 6.82 2.38 -9.63
CA THR A 60 5.89 3.43 -9.20
C THR A 60 4.71 2.93 -8.36
N ARG A 61 4.53 1.61 -8.24
CA ARG A 61 3.47 0.97 -7.47
C ARG A 61 4.07 0.19 -6.31
N TRP A 62 4.12 0.79 -5.14
CA TRP A 62 4.62 0.22 -3.88
C TRP A 62 4.43 -1.29 -3.61
N ASN A 63 3.29 -1.90 -3.98
CA ASN A 63 3.00 -3.31 -3.74
C ASN A 63 3.40 -4.25 -4.90
N SER A 64 3.89 -3.73 -6.03
CA SER A 64 4.11 -4.51 -7.25
C SER A 64 5.10 -5.65 -7.08
N SER A 65 6.21 -5.45 -6.36
CA SER A 65 7.22 -6.50 -6.17
C SER A 65 6.64 -7.68 -5.37
N CYS A 66 5.86 -7.39 -4.32
CA CYS A 66 5.18 -8.43 -3.54
C CYS A 66 4.09 -9.14 -4.37
N GLU A 67 3.27 -8.39 -5.11
CA GLU A 67 2.25 -8.97 -6.01
C GLU A 67 2.87 -9.82 -7.14
N MET A 68 4.06 -9.45 -7.64
CA MET A 68 4.82 -10.21 -8.63
C MET A 68 5.28 -11.54 -8.03
N LEU A 69 5.88 -11.53 -6.84
CA LEU A 69 6.34 -12.75 -6.17
C LEU A 69 5.17 -13.68 -5.82
N GLU A 70 4.05 -13.16 -5.33
CA GLU A 70 2.83 -13.94 -5.10
C GLU A 70 2.34 -14.61 -6.39
N CYS A 71 2.27 -13.84 -7.48
CA CYS A 71 1.87 -14.36 -8.79
C CYS A 71 2.87 -15.42 -9.30
N PHE A 72 4.16 -15.22 -9.09
CA PHE A 72 5.18 -16.19 -9.47
C PHE A 72 5.03 -17.50 -8.70
N LEU A 73 4.88 -17.44 -7.37
CA LEU A 73 4.71 -18.63 -6.53
C LEU A 73 3.43 -19.40 -6.89
N GLU A 74 2.32 -18.71 -7.17
CA GLU A 74 1.08 -19.32 -7.64
C GLU A 74 1.26 -20.02 -9.01
N GLN A 75 2.02 -19.39 -9.90
CA GLN A 75 2.16 -19.83 -11.30
C GLN A 75 3.42 -20.68 -11.54
N LYS A 76 4.21 -20.98 -10.50
CA LYS A 76 5.52 -21.64 -10.57
C LYS A 76 5.50 -22.87 -11.46
N ALA A 77 4.56 -23.79 -11.23
CA ALA A 77 4.47 -25.04 -11.98
C ALA A 77 4.17 -24.81 -13.47
N ALA A 78 3.32 -23.84 -13.81
CA ALA A 78 3.04 -23.50 -15.20
C ALA A 78 4.24 -22.81 -15.88
N VAL A 79 4.95 -21.97 -15.15
CA VAL A 79 6.16 -21.28 -15.63
C VAL A 79 7.27 -22.29 -15.89
N GLU A 80 7.57 -23.17 -14.94
CA GLU A 80 8.55 -24.25 -15.10
C GLU A 80 8.20 -25.16 -16.29
N ALA A 81 6.95 -25.61 -16.39
CA ALA A 81 6.50 -26.44 -17.51
C ALA A 81 6.60 -25.73 -18.87
N THR A 82 6.46 -24.41 -18.90
CA THR A 82 6.60 -23.58 -20.11
C THR A 82 8.07 -23.49 -20.50
N LEU A 83 8.95 -23.17 -19.56
CA LEU A 83 10.41 -23.06 -19.77
C LEU A 83 11.05 -24.39 -20.19
N MET A 84 10.49 -25.51 -19.74
CA MET A 84 10.96 -26.85 -20.10
C MET A 84 10.50 -27.31 -21.49
N SER A 85 9.61 -26.56 -22.15
CA SER A 85 9.14 -26.91 -23.49
C SER A 85 10.17 -26.63 -24.58
N LYS A 86 10.13 -27.43 -25.65
CA LYS A 86 11.11 -27.38 -26.75
C LYS A 86 11.12 -26.04 -27.49
N ASP A 87 10.03 -25.28 -27.40
CA ASP A 87 9.88 -23.99 -28.05
C ASP A 87 10.75 -22.89 -27.42
N PHE A 88 11.20 -23.07 -26.17
CA PHE A 88 12.01 -22.08 -25.42
C PHE A 88 13.41 -22.57 -25.04
N ARG A 89 13.71 -23.87 -25.17
CA ARG A 89 15.07 -24.41 -24.96
C ARG A 89 15.96 -24.19 -26.19
N LYS A 90 16.55 -23.00 -26.33
CA LYS A 90 17.69 -22.77 -27.25
C LYS A 90 19.01 -22.80 -26.47
N GLY A 91 19.70 -23.93 -26.54
CA GLY A 91 21.17 -23.98 -26.44
C GLY A 91 21.83 -23.99 -25.06
N GLU A 92 21.24 -23.42 -24.00
CA GLU A 92 21.91 -23.35 -22.68
C GLU A 92 20.96 -23.73 -21.54
N GLU A 93 21.55 -24.20 -20.44
CA GLU A 93 20.87 -24.62 -19.21
C GLU A 93 19.76 -23.63 -18.86
N ALA A 94 18.51 -24.11 -18.79
CA ALA A 94 17.41 -23.27 -18.36
C ALA A 94 17.77 -22.70 -16.99
N ASN A 95 18.00 -21.39 -16.89
CA ASN A 95 18.26 -20.64 -15.66
C ASN A 95 17.05 -20.78 -14.72
N THR A 96 16.94 -21.95 -14.11
CA THR A 96 15.84 -22.36 -13.26
C THR A 96 16.21 -21.98 -11.85
N LEU A 97 15.30 -21.29 -11.17
CA LEU A 97 15.48 -20.92 -9.77
C LEU A 97 15.73 -22.17 -8.93
N LYS A 98 16.68 -22.08 -8.00
CA LYS A 98 16.96 -23.16 -7.06
C LYS A 98 15.90 -23.17 -5.97
N ASP A 99 15.76 -24.28 -5.26
CA ASP A 99 14.82 -24.38 -4.14
C ASP A 99 15.07 -23.32 -3.05
N CYS A 100 16.33 -22.90 -2.85
CA CYS A 100 16.66 -21.81 -1.95
C CYS A 100 16.12 -20.44 -2.41
N ASP A 101 16.07 -20.21 -3.72
CA ASP A 101 15.53 -18.97 -4.29
C ASP A 101 14.01 -18.93 -4.12
N ILE A 102 13.35 -20.09 -4.30
CA ILE A 102 11.91 -20.24 -4.07
C ILE A 102 11.57 -20.03 -2.59
N SER A 103 12.32 -20.67 -1.69
CA SER A 103 12.12 -20.52 -0.24
C SER A 103 12.32 -19.06 0.18
N SER A 104 13.32 -18.38 -0.39
CA SER A 104 13.55 -16.95 -0.16
C SER A 104 12.37 -16.10 -0.65
N ALA A 105 11.77 -16.42 -1.80
CA ALA A 105 10.59 -15.72 -2.30
C ALA A 105 9.36 -15.92 -1.39
N GLU A 106 9.15 -17.14 -0.89
CA GLU A 106 8.07 -17.47 0.07
C GLU A 106 8.24 -16.67 1.37
N ASP A 107 9.44 -16.67 1.93
CA ASP A 107 9.81 -15.90 3.12
C ASP A 107 9.55 -14.40 2.94
N VAL A 108 9.96 -13.84 1.80
CA VAL A 108 9.76 -12.41 1.48
C VAL A 108 8.27 -12.08 1.34
N VAL A 109 7.49 -12.93 0.66
CA VAL A 109 6.03 -12.74 0.54
C VAL A 109 5.37 -12.79 1.91
N GLN A 110 5.75 -13.75 2.76
CA GLN A 110 5.22 -13.86 4.12
C GLN A 110 5.54 -12.60 4.96
N LEU A 111 6.77 -12.09 4.88
CA LEU A 111 7.17 -10.85 5.56
C LEU A 111 6.39 -9.63 5.04
N MET A 112 6.21 -9.52 3.73
CA MET A 112 5.59 -8.36 3.08
C MET A 112 4.06 -8.35 3.18
N THR A 113 3.42 -9.51 3.35
CA THR A 113 1.96 -9.64 3.43
C THR A 113 1.30 -8.69 4.45
N PRO A 114 1.70 -8.64 5.74
CA PRO A 114 1.08 -7.72 6.70
C PRO A 114 1.27 -6.24 6.33
N ILE A 115 2.40 -5.90 5.71
CA ILE A 115 2.66 -4.55 5.20
C ILE A 115 1.67 -4.27 4.08
N LYS A 116 1.64 -5.11 3.03
CA LYS A 116 0.72 -4.99 1.88
C LYS A 116 -0.74 -4.85 2.31
N MET A 117 -1.17 -5.60 3.33
CA MET A 117 -2.53 -5.51 3.86
C MET A 117 -2.81 -4.16 4.51
N ALA A 118 -1.94 -3.70 5.42
CA ALA A 118 -2.07 -2.40 6.08
C ALA A 118 -2.16 -1.27 5.05
N THR A 119 -1.25 -1.33 4.10
CA THR A 119 -1.12 -0.51 2.91
C THR A 119 -2.42 -0.46 2.09
N THR A 120 -2.96 -1.62 1.72
CA THR A 120 -4.20 -1.73 0.94
C THR A 120 -5.39 -1.13 1.68
N VAL A 121 -5.57 -1.49 2.96
CA VAL A 121 -6.66 -0.95 3.80
C VAL A 121 -6.59 0.57 3.87
N MET A 122 -5.40 1.13 4.14
CA MET A 122 -5.24 2.58 4.23
C MET A 122 -5.49 3.32 2.91
N CYS A 123 -5.28 2.66 1.77
CA CYS A 123 -5.57 3.22 0.45
C CYS A 123 -7.04 3.09 0.02
N GLU A 124 -7.76 2.10 0.54
CA GLU A 124 -9.20 1.90 0.25
C GLU A 124 -10.11 2.79 1.11
N GLU A 125 -9.60 3.28 2.25
CA GLU A 125 -10.33 4.17 3.15
C GLU A 125 -10.66 5.53 2.48
N GLN A 126 -11.95 5.82 2.33
CA GLN A 126 -12.42 7.09 1.75
C GLN A 126 -12.11 8.32 2.62
N GLN A 127 -11.87 8.12 3.92
CA GLN A 127 -11.50 9.16 4.88
C GLN A 127 -10.38 8.64 5.80
N PRO A 128 -9.10 8.75 5.38
CA PRO A 128 -7.99 8.31 6.21
C PRO A 128 -8.02 9.05 7.55
N THR A 129 -8.17 8.28 8.63
CA THR A 129 -8.28 8.86 9.98
C THR A 129 -6.90 8.88 10.63
N VAL A 130 -6.44 10.06 11.02
CA VAL A 130 -5.12 10.27 11.65
C VAL A 130 -4.91 9.40 12.90
N SER A 131 -6.00 9.07 13.61
CA SER A 131 -6.00 8.18 14.79
C SER A 131 -5.54 6.74 14.51
N VAL A 132 -5.54 6.30 13.25
CA VAL A 132 -5.11 4.93 12.87
C VAL A 132 -3.59 4.84 12.70
N ILE A 133 -2.92 5.97 12.43
CA ILE A 133 -1.51 5.99 12.03
C ILE A 133 -0.61 5.43 13.14
N ALA A 134 -0.74 5.90 14.38
CA ALA A 134 0.10 5.43 15.49
C ALA A 134 -0.14 3.94 15.86
N PRO A 135 -1.39 3.46 16.04
CA PRO A 135 -1.66 2.04 16.22
C PRO A 135 -1.10 1.17 15.10
N LEU A 136 -1.24 1.63 13.84
CA LEU A 136 -0.76 0.89 12.68
C LEU A 136 0.77 0.83 12.62
N LYS A 137 1.45 1.97 12.83
CA LYS A 137 2.92 2.03 12.91
C LYS A 137 3.45 1.05 13.96
N ALA A 138 2.88 1.08 15.16
CA ALA A 138 3.30 0.19 16.24
C ALA A 138 3.04 -1.30 15.92
N LYS A 139 1.89 -1.61 15.31
CA LYS A 139 1.57 -2.97 14.86
C LYS A 139 2.57 -3.47 13.82
N LEU A 140 2.92 -2.64 12.83
CA LEU A 140 3.92 -2.97 11.81
C LEU A 140 5.31 -3.18 12.44
N LEU A 141 5.76 -2.29 13.33
CA LEU A 141 7.02 -2.47 14.05
C LEU A 141 7.05 -3.75 14.89
N SER A 142 5.91 -4.12 15.49
CA SER A 142 5.79 -5.40 16.22
C SER A 142 5.93 -6.61 15.30
N HIS A 143 5.40 -6.55 14.08
CA HIS A 143 5.56 -7.62 13.07
C HIS A 143 6.99 -7.73 12.55
N LEU A 144 7.74 -6.63 12.57
CA LEU A 144 9.13 -6.57 12.11
C LEU A 144 10.16 -6.89 13.19
N LYS A 145 9.73 -7.30 14.39
CA LYS A 145 10.66 -7.72 15.45
C LYS A 145 11.52 -8.90 14.96
N PRO A 146 12.82 -8.92 15.31
CA PRO A 146 13.70 -10.04 14.98
C PRO A 146 13.13 -11.35 15.52
N ASN A 147 13.18 -12.41 14.71
CA ASN A 147 12.90 -13.78 15.13
C ASN A 147 14.13 -14.65 14.82
N GLU A 148 14.47 -15.56 15.74
CA GLU A 148 15.64 -16.44 15.58
C GLU A 148 15.49 -17.36 14.37
N ASP A 149 14.25 -17.79 14.10
CA ASP A 149 13.89 -18.67 12.98
C ASP A 149 13.86 -17.95 11.62
N ASP A 150 14.02 -16.62 11.59
CA ASP A 150 14.05 -15.88 10.32
C ASP A 150 15.27 -16.27 9.47
N SER A 151 15.07 -16.40 8.17
CA SER A 151 16.17 -16.53 7.20
C SER A 151 17.02 -15.26 7.16
N ALA A 152 18.26 -15.37 6.66
CA ALA A 152 19.20 -14.24 6.60
C ALA A 152 18.63 -13.05 5.80
N ILE A 153 17.91 -13.32 4.71
CA ILE A 153 17.25 -12.29 3.89
C ILE A 153 16.12 -11.60 4.67
N VAL A 154 15.30 -12.34 5.43
CA VAL A 154 14.23 -11.76 6.26
C VAL A 154 14.79 -10.91 7.37
N LYS A 155 15.86 -11.36 8.04
CA LYS A 155 16.54 -10.58 9.10
C LYS A 155 17.04 -9.25 8.56
N GLU A 156 17.71 -9.26 7.41
CA GLU A 156 18.20 -8.04 6.77
C GLU A 156 17.05 -7.11 6.36
N MET A 157 16.01 -7.65 5.72
CA MET A 157 14.84 -6.86 5.32
C MET A 157 14.13 -6.24 6.53
N LYS A 158 13.91 -7.01 7.60
CA LYS A 158 13.33 -6.49 8.85
C LYS A 158 14.16 -5.34 9.40
N ASN A 159 15.48 -5.47 9.47
CA ASN A 159 16.36 -4.40 9.96
C ASN A 159 16.22 -3.11 9.14
N VAL A 160 16.25 -3.21 7.81
CA VAL A 160 16.09 -2.06 6.91
C VAL A 160 14.71 -1.43 7.06
N MET A 161 13.65 -2.24 7.13
CA MET A 161 12.27 -1.76 7.28
C MET A 161 12.01 -1.11 8.64
N VAL A 162 12.52 -1.68 9.73
CA VAL A 162 12.42 -1.08 11.07
C VAL A 162 13.14 0.25 11.09
N LYS A 163 14.33 0.34 10.49
CA LYS A 163 15.08 1.59 10.41
C LYS A 163 14.30 2.67 9.66
N ASP A 164 13.77 2.38 8.46
CA ASP A 164 12.97 3.35 7.73
C ASP A 164 11.71 3.75 8.50
N LEU A 165 10.95 2.78 9.02
CA LEU A 165 9.65 3.01 9.64
C LEU A 165 9.73 3.71 11.01
N SER A 166 10.79 3.44 11.78
CA SER A 166 10.94 4.01 13.14
C SER A 166 11.05 5.53 13.10
N ASP A 167 11.79 6.05 12.12
CA ASP A 167 12.04 7.48 11.97
C ASP A 167 10.83 8.25 11.41
N ARG A 168 9.94 7.58 10.65
CA ARG A 168 8.72 8.19 10.10
C ARG A 168 7.82 8.70 11.23
N TYR A 169 7.34 9.94 11.12
CA TYR A 169 6.41 10.56 12.06
C TYR A 169 6.94 10.76 13.49
N SER A 170 8.25 10.59 13.71
CA SER A 170 8.87 10.77 15.03
C SER A 170 8.65 12.18 15.60
N ASP A 171 8.59 13.19 14.73
CA ASP A 171 8.35 14.59 15.01
C ASP A 171 6.89 14.92 15.39
N VAL A 172 5.93 14.09 14.96
CA VAL A 172 4.49 14.30 15.17
C VAL A 172 3.83 13.24 16.06
N ASN A 173 4.61 12.38 16.72
CA ASN A 173 4.09 11.31 17.60
C ASN A 173 3.10 11.85 18.63
N ASP A 174 3.37 13.00 19.26
CA ASP A 174 2.47 13.63 20.24
C ASP A 174 1.07 13.89 19.66
N SER A 175 1.00 14.45 18.45
CA SER A 175 -0.26 14.70 17.74
C SER A 175 -0.97 13.40 17.37
N LEU A 176 -0.22 12.38 16.94
CA LEU A 176 -0.79 11.08 16.58
C LEU A 176 -1.35 10.33 17.80
N TYR A 177 -0.67 10.42 18.95
CA TYR A 177 -1.14 9.82 20.19
C TYR A 177 -2.40 10.51 20.70
N LYS A 178 -2.46 11.85 20.67
CA LYS A 178 -3.68 12.59 20.99
C LYS A 178 -4.82 12.23 20.05
N ALA A 179 -4.58 12.16 18.74
CA ALA A 179 -5.59 11.76 17.77
C ALA A 179 -6.12 10.35 18.04
N SER A 180 -5.24 9.43 18.43
CA SER A 180 -5.59 8.05 18.81
C SER A 180 -6.37 8.00 20.13
N ALA A 181 -5.97 8.81 21.12
CA ALA A 181 -6.63 8.90 22.43
C ALA A 181 -8.09 9.38 22.32
N LEU A 182 -8.33 10.32 21.40
CA LEU A 182 -9.65 10.89 21.12
C LEU A 182 -10.53 9.96 20.26
N ASP A 183 -9.97 8.90 19.68
CA ASP A 183 -10.72 7.89 18.94
C ASP A 183 -11.21 6.79 19.89
N PRO A 184 -12.52 6.54 20.03
CA PRO A 184 -13.05 5.50 20.92
C PRO A 184 -12.49 4.11 20.65
N ARG A 185 -12.04 3.82 19.42
CA ARG A 185 -11.45 2.53 19.04
C ARG A 185 -10.05 2.32 19.62
N PHE A 186 -9.34 3.41 19.91
CA PHE A 186 -7.92 3.39 20.30
C PHE A 186 -7.65 4.09 21.63
N LYS A 187 -8.68 4.55 22.35
CA LYS A 187 -8.56 5.25 23.64
C LYS A 187 -7.66 4.55 24.66
N GLU A 188 -7.60 3.22 24.69
CA GLU A 188 -6.76 2.51 25.67
C GLU A 188 -5.26 2.61 25.35
N LEU A 189 -4.88 3.06 24.14
CA LEU A 189 -3.50 3.23 23.67
C LEU A 189 -2.58 2.05 24.04
N PRO A 190 -2.94 0.79 23.70
CA PRO A 190 -2.19 -0.41 24.12
C PRO A 190 -0.83 -0.55 23.43
N PHE A 191 -0.52 0.34 22.49
CA PHE A 191 0.67 0.29 21.64
C PHE A 191 1.77 1.25 22.10
N ILE A 192 1.58 1.96 23.22
CA ILE A 192 2.58 2.79 23.88
C ILE A 192 2.69 2.42 25.37
N GLU A 193 3.80 2.81 25.98
CA GLU A 193 4.07 2.55 27.39
C GLU A 193 3.13 3.35 28.31
N PHE A 194 3.00 2.87 29.56
CA PHE A 194 2.09 3.46 30.54
C PHE A 194 2.40 4.95 30.80
N GLU A 195 3.67 5.29 30.94
CA GLU A 195 4.11 6.68 31.18
C GLU A 195 3.77 7.61 30.01
N GLU A 196 3.93 7.15 28.77
CA GLU A 196 3.59 7.92 27.57
C GLU A 196 2.07 8.12 27.44
N ARG A 197 1.29 7.10 27.83
CA ARG A 197 -0.16 7.15 27.85
C ARG A 197 -0.66 8.20 28.83
N GLU A 198 -0.17 8.18 30.07
CA GLU A 198 -0.55 9.15 31.09
C GLU A 198 -0.15 10.58 30.67
N CYS A 199 1.05 10.74 30.11
CA CYS A 199 1.51 12.02 29.56
C CYS A 199 0.61 12.53 28.42
N THR A 200 0.16 11.64 27.53
CA THR A 200 -0.76 11.99 26.43
C THR A 200 -2.09 12.49 26.99
N TYR A 201 -2.69 11.77 27.94
CA TYR A 201 -3.96 12.16 28.55
C TYR A 201 -3.87 13.46 29.35
N ALA A 202 -2.77 13.69 30.06
CA ALA A 202 -2.53 14.95 30.75
C ALA A 202 -2.50 16.14 29.77
N LYS A 203 -1.81 16.02 28.63
CA LYS A 203 -1.78 17.05 27.58
C LYS A 203 -3.16 17.31 26.98
N VAL A 204 -3.91 16.24 26.67
CA VAL A 204 -5.28 16.37 26.15
C VAL A 204 -6.18 17.10 27.13
N ALA A 205 -6.08 16.80 28.44
CA ALA A 205 -6.86 17.46 29.47
C ALA A 205 -6.55 18.96 29.58
N VAL A 206 -5.27 19.34 29.52
CA VAL A 206 -4.84 20.75 29.51
C VAL A 206 -5.39 21.48 28.29
N GLU A 207 -5.26 20.90 27.10
CA GLU A 207 -5.78 21.51 25.86
C GLU A 207 -7.31 21.65 25.88
N ALA A 208 -8.02 20.64 26.40
CA ALA A 208 -9.47 20.69 26.56
C ALA A 208 -9.91 21.82 27.52
N ALA A 209 -9.20 22.00 28.63
CA ALA A 209 -9.46 23.10 29.58
C ALA A 209 -9.19 24.48 28.96
N ASP A 210 -8.12 24.60 28.16
CA ASP A 210 -7.79 25.81 27.43
C ASP A 210 -8.85 26.17 26.39
N ILE A 211 -9.32 25.18 25.62
CA ILE A 211 -10.41 25.34 24.65
C ILE A 211 -11.68 25.80 25.37
N HIS A 212 -12.03 25.16 26.48
CA HIS A 212 -13.21 25.54 27.28
C HIS A 212 -13.13 26.98 27.80
N THR A 213 -11.96 27.40 28.26
CA THR A 213 -11.71 28.77 28.74
C THR A 213 -11.82 29.79 27.59
N LYS A 214 -11.25 29.48 26.42
CA LYS A 214 -11.37 30.33 25.22
C LYS A 214 -12.82 30.47 24.75
N MET A 215 -13.57 29.37 24.69
CA MET A 215 -14.99 29.38 24.35
C MET A 215 -15.83 30.20 25.35
N SER A 216 -15.47 30.16 26.64
CA SER A 216 -16.14 30.91 27.70
C SER A 216 -16.02 32.43 27.53
N ARG A 217 -14.92 32.91 26.94
CA ARG A 217 -14.67 34.34 26.66
C ARG A 217 -15.40 34.86 25.41
N VAL A 218 -15.96 33.99 24.56
CA VAL A 218 -16.73 34.38 23.38
C VAL A 218 -18.14 34.85 23.77
N PRO A 219 -18.55 36.10 23.43
CA PRO A 219 -19.87 36.63 23.75
C PRO A 219 -21.02 35.74 23.24
N LYS A 220 -22.06 35.54 24.06
CA LYS A 220 -23.18 34.62 23.76
C LYS A 220 -23.85 34.87 22.40
N LYS A 221 -23.86 36.11 21.88
CA LYS A 221 -24.41 36.47 20.56
C LYS A 221 -23.63 35.90 19.36
N GLN A 222 -22.35 35.57 19.50
CA GLN A 222 -21.51 35.02 18.43
C GLN A 222 -21.44 33.48 18.43
N ARG A 223 -21.83 32.82 19.52
CA ARG A 223 -21.80 31.35 19.66
C ARG A 223 -22.74 30.62 18.70
N HIS A 224 -23.80 31.29 18.25
CA HIS A 224 -24.81 30.72 17.33
C HIS A 224 -24.28 30.57 15.90
N TRP A 225 -23.32 31.40 15.49
CA TRP A 225 -22.75 31.37 14.13
C TRP A 225 -21.61 30.35 13.98
N THR A 226 -20.83 30.12 15.05
CA THR A 226 -19.71 29.15 15.02
C THR A 226 -20.19 27.70 15.04
N CYS A 227 -21.26 27.39 15.78
CA CYS A 227 -21.84 26.05 15.80
C CYS A 227 -22.51 25.69 14.45
N PHE A 228 -23.10 26.69 13.76
CA PHE A 228 -23.74 26.49 12.46
C PHE A 228 -22.72 26.23 11.33
N LEU A 229 -21.57 26.90 11.36
CA LEU A 229 -20.49 26.69 10.39
C LEU A 229 -19.80 25.33 10.58
N GLU A 230 -19.51 24.91 11.82
CA GLU A 230 -18.91 23.58 12.07
C GLU A 230 -19.85 22.42 11.74
N THR A 231 -21.14 22.53 12.07
CA THR A 231 -22.13 21.48 11.73
C THR A 231 -22.47 21.42 10.24
N HIS A 232 -22.43 22.53 9.50
CA HIS A 232 -22.65 22.51 8.04
C HIS A 232 -21.39 22.21 7.21
N LEU A 233 -20.19 22.60 7.65
CA LEU A 233 -18.94 22.19 6.97
C LEU A 233 -18.68 20.68 7.11
N PHE A 234 -19.07 20.05 8.22
CA PHE A 234 -19.02 18.58 8.36
C PHE A 234 -20.10 17.85 7.56
N ARG A 235 -21.26 18.46 7.33
CA ARG A 235 -22.36 17.85 6.55
C ARG A 235 -22.17 18.00 5.03
N CYS A 236 -21.46 19.02 4.56
CA CYS A 236 -21.24 19.26 3.13
C CYS A 236 -20.17 18.37 2.46
N ARG A 237 -19.40 17.54 3.20
CA ARG A 237 -18.53 16.51 2.59
C ARG A 237 -19.20 15.14 2.38
N ARG A 238 -20.48 15.00 2.71
CA ARG A 238 -21.25 13.74 2.54
C ARG A 238 -22.16 13.71 1.31
N ALA A 239 -22.19 14.76 0.49
CA ALA A 239 -22.89 14.75 -0.78
C ALA A 239 -21.87 14.66 -1.92
N GLY A 240 -21.83 13.50 -2.57
CA GLY A 240 -21.07 13.31 -3.81
C GLY A 240 -21.53 14.27 -4.92
N PRO A 241 -20.76 14.37 -6.01
CA PRO A 241 -20.99 15.36 -7.06
C PRO A 241 -22.35 15.12 -7.74
N LEU A 242 -23.28 16.07 -7.58
CA LEU A 242 -24.47 16.13 -8.43
C LEU A 242 -24.03 16.49 -9.84
N LEU A 243 -24.24 15.55 -10.76
CA LEU A 243 -24.12 15.70 -12.20
C LEU A 243 -24.90 16.94 -12.66
N ILE A 244 -24.18 17.92 -13.21
CA ILE A 244 -24.78 19.00 -14.01
C ILE A 244 -24.93 18.44 -15.44
N GLY A 245 -26.17 18.09 -15.80
CA GLY A 245 -26.60 17.72 -17.14
C GLY A 245 -27.81 18.56 -17.57
N PRO A 246 -28.02 18.78 -18.88
CA PRO A 246 -28.41 20.07 -19.43
C PRO A 246 -29.91 20.35 -19.38
N GLY A 247 -30.22 21.64 -19.23
CA GLY A 247 -31.58 22.17 -19.22
C GLY A 247 -32.37 21.85 -20.50
N LYS A 248 -33.60 21.39 -20.31
CA LYS A 248 -34.65 21.42 -21.31
C LYS A 248 -35.90 22.08 -20.75
N ARG A 249 -36.19 23.23 -21.37
CA ARG A 249 -37.49 23.70 -21.87
C ARG A 249 -38.63 23.90 -20.86
N LEU A 250 -38.87 25.18 -20.55
CA LEU A 250 -40.14 25.71 -20.08
C LEU A 250 -41.26 25.30 -21.04
N SER A 251 -42.34 24.77 -20.47
CA SER A 251 -43.61 24.50 -21.15
C SER A 251 -44.63 25.50 -20.60
N ASP A 252 -44.98 26.49 -21.41
CA ASP A 252 -46.15 27.33 -21.19
C ASP A 252 -47.29 26.76 -22.03
N THR A 253 -48.34 26.27 -21.38
CA THR A 253 -49.67 26.12 -21.98
C THR A 253 -50.69 25.97 -20.85
N GLU A 254 -51.08 27.09 -20.25
CA GLU A 254 -52.30 27.17 -19.45
C GLU A 254 -53.53 27.36 -20.34
N GLN A 255 -54.59 26.72 -19.89
CA GLN A 255 -55.80 26.39 -20.64
C GLN A 255 -56.76 27.59 -20.78
N ARG A 256 -57.33 27.63 -21.99
CA ARG A 256 -58.53 28.34 -22.42
C ARG A 256 -59.76 27.89 -21.61
N LEU A 257 -60.64 28.82 -21.20
CA LEU A 257 -62.11 28.65 -21.21
C LEU A 257 -62.85 29.99 -20.94
N HIS A 258 -63.46 30.51 -22.03
CA HIS A 258 -64.72 31.28 -22.19
C HIS A 258 -65.42 31.99 -21.00
N SER A 259 -65.80 33.26 -21.17
CA SER A 259 -67.12 33.70 -21.67
C SER A 259 -67.39 35.21 -21.48
N HIS A 260 -68.07 35.78 -22.48
CA HIS A 260 -68.68 37.13 -22.60
C HIS A 260 -67.79 38.34 -22.87
#